data_AF-A0A519GQI6-F1
#
_entry.id   AF-A0A519GQI6-F1
#
_cell.length_a   1.000
_cell.length_b   1.000
_cell.length_c   1.000
_cell.angle_alpha   90.00
_cell.angle_beta   90.00
_cell.angle_gamma   90.00
#
_symmetry.space_group_name_H-M   'P 1'
#
loop_
_entity.id
_entity.type
_entity.pdbx_description
1 polymer ?
#
loop_
_entity_poly.entity_id
_entity_poly.type
_entity_poly.pdbx_seq_one_letter_code
_entity_poly.pdbx_strand_id
1 'polypeptide(L)'
;MHKVFVNSPQQGVREVPLDVAELQVGKDSTNQIVLSGWNVAKLHAQFVLHDEEVFVQDLGSLFGTWVDGNRVTRFGPMKGGEEIIIGGHTLVVSLDVALRPAGSEPRDATEAAHMIEASAAIEDPLLQWRRTLHRTLLQQLDNRRIDTAQMKDEELRSNIRALIAEIIRDTRELPPDLDRALLSQQLLDEAIGLGPLEVLLKDESVTEVMVNRFDEIWIERAGRLERTNVAFTSNIAVLGAIERIVTPLGRRIDESSPMVDARLKDGSRVNAIIPPLALRGPSVTIRKFPKNRMGHEGMIRTGSITAQMVDFMRIAVEEKLNIIVSGGTGTGKTTLLNMVSNFIPSNERIVTIEDAAELSLGQPNLVSLESRPANIEGKGAIAIRDLVRNSLRMRPDRIVVGECRGGEALDMLQAMNTSHDGS
;
A
#
# COMPACT_ATOMS: atom_id res chain seq x y z
N MET A 1 32.18 -26.84 19.62
CA MET A 1 32.46 -25.73 18.68
C MET A 1 31.16 -25.26 18.05
N HIS A 2 30.72 -24.05 18.38
CA HIS A 2 29.49 -23.46 17.83
C HIS A 2 29.63 -23.22 16.32
N LYS A 3 28.52 -23.32 15.60
CA LYS A 3 28.47 -23.21 14.15
C LYS A 3 27.30 -22.32 13.72
N VAL A 4 27.51 -21.51 12.70
CA VAL A 4 26.46 -20.73 12.06
C VAL A 4 26.14 -21.36 10.70
N PHE A 5 24.91 -21.83 10.53
CA PHE A 5 24.39 -22.27 9.26
C PHE A 5 23.78 -21.07 8.54
N VAL A 6 24.30 -20.76 7.36
CA VAL A 6 23.84 -19.64 6.56
C VAL A 6 23.12 -20.21 5.36
N ASN A 7 21.81 -20.00 5.29
CA ASN A 7 21.00 -20.30 4.13
C ASN A 7 20.79 -19.02 3.32
N SER A 8 21.54 -18.92 2.22
CA SER A 8 21.44 -17.81 1.29
C SER A 8 20.62 -18.21 0.06
N PRO A 9 19.69 -17.35 -0.41
CA PRO A 9 18.98 -17.57 -1.66
C PRO A 9 19.90 -17.73 -2.90
N GLN A 10 21.17 -17.34 -2.80
CA GLN A 10 22.13 -17.26 -3.92
C GLN A 10 23.32 -18.21 -3.77
N GLN A 11 23.65 -18.64 -2.54
CA GLN A 11 24.85 -19.44 -2.25
C GLN A 11 24.53 -20.81 -1.61
N GLY A 12 23.24 -21.13 -1.40
CA GLY A 12 22.83 -22.36 -0.73
C GLY A 12 23.13 -22.34 0.77
N VAL A 13 23.06 -23.51 1.40
CA VAL A 13 23.39 -23.68 2.82
C VAL A 13 24.90 -23.89 2.96
N ARG A 14 25.55 -23.05 3.77
CA ARG A 14 26.95 -23.21 4.17
C ARG A 14 27.10 -23.16 5.68
N GLU A 15 28.09 -23.89 6.18
CA GLU A 15 28.46 -23.88 7.58
C GLU A 15 29.67 -22.95 7.80
N VAL A 16 29.60 -22.09 8.80
CA VAL A 16 30.69 -21.22 9.22
C VAL A 16 31.00 -21.50 10.70
N PRO A 17 32.22 -21.90 11.06
CA PRO A 17 32.59 -22.11 12.46
C PRO A 17 32.59 -20.76 13.19
N LEU A 18 32.10 -20.77 14.43
CA LEU A 18 32.16 -19.64 15.35
C LEU A 18 33.29 -19.90 16.34
N ASP A 19 34.51 -19.69 15.88
CA ASP A 19 35.79 -19.99 16.56
C ASP A 19 36.57 -18.72 16.96
N VAL A 20 36.01 -17.54 16.67
CA VAL A 20 36.53 -16.22 17.01
C VAL A 20 35.61 -15.50 17.98
N ALA A 21 36.16 -14.55 18.76
CA ALA A 21 35.39 -13.76 19.73
C ALA A 21 34.27 -12.94 19.07
N GLU A 22 34.52 -12.45 17.86
CA GLU A 22 33.56 -11.71 17.04
C GLU A 22 33.57 -12.24 15.61
N LEU A 23 32.40 -12.69 15.14
CA LEU A 23 32.18 -13.14 13.78
C LEU A 23 31.27 -12.13 13.08
N GLN A 24 31.77 -11.45 12.05
CA GLN A 24 31.06 -10.36 11.38
C GLN A 24 30.22 -10.87 10.19
N VAL A 25 29.07 -10.22 10.02
CA VAL A 25 28.09 -10.49 8.98
C VAL A 25 27.80 -9.20 8.22
N GLY A 26 27.91 -9.23 6.89
CA GLY A 26 27.63 -8.05 6.07
C GLY A 26 27.91 -8.27 4.59
N LYS A 27 27.68 -7.24 3.77
CA LYS A 27 27.92 -7.32 2.32
C LYS A 27 29.35 -7.05 1.89
N ASP A 28 30.17 -6.48 2.77
CA ASP A 28 31.58 -6.28 2.47
C ASP A 28 32.30 -7.63 2.41
N SER A 29 33.22 -7.79 1.46
CA SER A 29 34.01 -9.01 1.27
C SER A 29 34.95 -9.30 2.44
N THR A 30 35.18 -8.34 3.33
CA THR A 30 36.01 -8.52 4.54
C THR A 30 35.30 -9.25 5.68
N ASN A 31 33.96 -9.39 5.62
CA ASN A 31 33.20 -10.12 6.65
C ASN A 31 33.42 -11.64 6.53
N GLN A 32 33.36 -12.35 7.65
CA GLN A 32 33.43 -13.82 7.65
C GLN A 32 32.15 -14.44 7.04
N ILE A 33 30.97 -13.86 7.30
CA ILE A 33 29.74 -14.20 6.60
C ILE A 33 29.39 -13.06 5.64
N VAL A 34 29.76 -13.26 4.37
CA VAL A 34 29.41 -12.32 3.31
C VAL A 34 28.00 -12.60 2.79
N LEU A 35 27.08 -11.66 3.00
CA LEU A 35 25.70 -11.71 2.53
C LEU A 35 25.47 -10.66 1.45
N SER A 36 24.88 -11.06 0.33
CA SER A 36 24.59 -10.20 -0.81
C SER A 36 23.17 -9.63 -0.74
N GLY A 37 23.00 -8.34 -1.03
CA GLY A 37 21.69 -7.71 -1.06
C GLY A 37 21.76 -6.23 -0.75
N TRP A 38 20.89 -5.43 -1.37
CA TRP A 38 20.82 -3.98 -1.13
C TRP A 38 20.40 -3.67 0.31
N ASN A 39 19.60 -4.56 0.90
CA ASN A 39 19.13 -4.53 2.28
C ASN A 39 20.12 -5.11 3.31
N VAL A 40 21.34 -5.46 2.89
CA VAL A 40 22.44 -5.84 3.78
C VAL A 40 23.42 -4.66 3.88
N ALA A 41 23.78 -4.25 5.10
CA ALA A 41 24.78 -3.21 5.32
C ALA A 41 26.20 -3.77 5.10
N LYS A 42 27.20 -2.89 4.85
CA LYS A 42 28.61 -3.31 4.64
C LYS A 42 29.11 -4.16 5.81
N LEU A 43 28.81 -3.69 7.02
CA LEU A 43 28.90 -4.41 8.27
C LEU A 43 27.49 -4.33 8.90
N HIS A 44 26.78 -5.46 8.96
CA HIS A 44 25.34 -5.51 9.30
C HIS A 44 25.12 -5.97 10.73
N ALA A 45 25.69 -7.11 11.09
CA ALA A 45 25.60 -7.69 12.41
C ALA A 45 26.90 -8.40 12.77
N GLN A 46 27.03 -8.77 14.03
CA GLN A 46 28.07 -9.67 14.48
C GLN A 46 27.51 -10.70 15.45
N PHE A 47 28.08 -11.89 15.42
CA PHE A 47 27.96 -12.84 16.49
C PHE A 47 29.12 -12.64 17.47
N VAL A 48 28.81 -12.57 18.75
CA VAL A 48 29.78 -12.39 19.83
C VAL A 48 29.76 -13.64 20.70
N LEU A 49 30.93 -14.24 20.91
CA LEU A 49 31.14 -15.30 21.88
C LEU A 49 31.71 -14.70 23.17
N HIS A 50 30.96 -14.78 24.25
CA HIS A 50 31.37 -14.29 25.56
C HIS A 50 30.99 -15.30 26.64
N ASP A 51 31.94 -15.73 27.47
CA ASP A 51 31.73 -16.74 28.52
C ASP A 51 31.01 -18.03 28.02
N GLU A 52 31.42 -18.54 26.85
CA GLU A 52 30.80 -19.69 26.16
C GLU A 52 29.35 -19.48 25.70
N GLU A 53 28.82 -18.26 25.82
CA GLU A 53 27.49 -17.88 25.33
C GLU A 53 27.58 -17.09 24.02
N VAL A 54 26.64 -17.38 23.10
CA VAL A 54 26.56 -16.69 21.80
C VAL A 54 25.49 -15.62 21.83
N PHE A 55 25.83 -14.43 21.34
CA PHE A 55 24.91 -13.31 21.14
C PHE A 55 24.97 -12.88 19.68
N VAL A 56 23.86 -12.37 19.12
CA VAL A 56 23.87 -11.60 17.88
C VAL A 56 23.61 -10.13 18.19
N GLN A 57 24.34 -9.25 17.54
CA GLN A 57 24.21 -7.81 17.68
C GLN A 57 24.10 -7.17 16.30
N ASP A 58 23.07 -6.36 16.11
CA ASP A 58 22.94 -5.49 14.94
C ASP A 58 23.87 -4.29 15.10
N LEU A 59 24.62 -3.96 14.05
CA LEU A 59 25.64 -2.91 14.06
C LEU A 59 25.14 -1.58 13.49
N GLY A 60 23.84 -1.30 13.67
CA GLY A 60 23.19 -0.09 13.17
C GLY A 60 22.77 -0.23 11.70
N SER A 61 22.37 -1.43 11.30
CA SER A 61 21.94 -1.70 9.94
C SER A 61 20.58 -1.04 9.65
N LEU A 62 20.41 -0.58 8.41
CA LEU A 62 19.20 0.12 7.99
C LEU A 62 17.94 -0.78 8.05
N PHE A 63 18.08 -2.04 7.63
CA PHE A 63 16.98 -3.01 7.54
C PHE A 63 16.85 -3.92 8.76
N GLY A 64 17.81 -3.85 9.68
CA GLY A 64 17.82 -4.58 10.94
C GLY A 64 18.13 -6.07 10.83
N THR A 65 18.58 -6.59 11.96
CA THR A 65 18.66 -8.02 12.26
C THR A 65 17.39 -8.47 12.97
N TRP A 66 16.82 -9.58 12.54
CA TRP A 66 15.60 -10.14 13.12
C TRP A 66 15.90 -11.52 13.69
N VAL A 67 15.34 -11.83 14.86
CA VAL A 67 15.44 -13.16 15.49
C VAL A 67 14.03 -13.63 15.84
N ASP A 68 13.65 -14.81 15.33
CA ASP A 68 12.31 -15.40 15.47
C ASP A 68 11.18 -14.38 15.19
N GLY A 69 11.35 -13.61 14.12
CA GLY A 69 10.38 -12.59 13.67
C GLY A 69 10.42 -11.26 14.42
N ASN A 70 11.30 -11.07 15.41
CA ASN A 70 11.43 -9.83 16.16
C ASN A 70 12.72 -9.08 15.79
N ARG A 71 12.63 -7.76 15.52
CA ARG A 71 13.83 -6.94 15.27
C ARG A 71 14.63 -6.77 16.56
N VAL A 72 15.93 -7.02 16.50
CA VAL A 72 16.81 -6.94 17.66
C VAL A 72 17.98 -6.00 17.42
N THR A 73 18.38 -5.27 18.45
CA THR A 73 19.68 -4.57 18.48
C THR A 73 20.75 -5.48 19.08
N ARG A 74 20.39 -6.29 20.09
CA ARG A 74 21.20 -7.35 20.65
C ARG A 74 20.26 -8.48 21.12
N PHE A 75 20.64 -9.73 20.86
CA PHE A 75 19.89 -10.91 21.27
C PHE A 75 20.83 -12.02 21.73
N GLY A 76 20.50 -12.63 22.87
CA GLY A 76 21.20 -13.75 23.47
C GLY A 76 21.03 -13.76 25.01
N PRO A 77 21.55 -14.77 25.71
CA PRO A 77 22.30 -15.89 25.14
C PRO A 77 21.42 -16.77 24.26
N MET A 78 21.93 -17.15 23.09
CA MET A 78 21.23 -18.02 22.15
C MET A 78 21.08 -19.42 22.73
N LYS A 79 19.99 -20.10 22.41
CA LYS A 79 19.70 -21.49 22.80
C LYS A 79 20.04 -22.49 21.70
N GLY A 80 20.24 -22.01 20.49
CA GLY A 80 20.48 -22.80 19.30
C GLY A 80 19.17 -23.16 18.60
N GLY A 81 19.14 -22.98 17.28
CA GLY A 81 17.97 -23.21 16.45
C GLY A 81 17.11 -21.98 16.16
N GLU A 82 17.38 -20.83 16.79
CA GLU A 82 16.69 -19.57 16.47
C GLU A 82 16.92 -19.15 15.01
N GLU A 83 15.85 -18.64 14.38
CA GLU A 83 15.90 -18.14 13.01
C GLU A 83 16.32 -16.68 13.00
N ILE A 84 17.45 -16.39 12.36
CA ILE A 84 17.99 -15.04 12.26
C ILE A 84 17.88 -14.56 10.82
N ILE A 85 17.13 -13.49 10.59
CA ILE A 85 16.94 -12.93 9.24
C ILE A 85 17.74 -11.65 9.09
N ILE A 86 18.64 -11.65 8.10
CA ILE A 86 19.43 -10.49 7.68
C ILE A 86 19.28 -10.32 6.18
N GLY A 87 18.65 -9.23 5.74
CA GLY A 87 18.54 -8.90 4.32
C GLY A 87 17.87 -9.99 3.45
N GLY A 88 16.99 -10.81 4.03
CA GLY A 88 16.33 -11.94 3.34
C GLY A 88 17.16 -13.23 3.28
N HIS A 89 18.31 -13.27 3.96
CA HIS A 89 19.05 -14.51 4.25
C HIS A 89 18.63 -15.03 5.62
N THR A 90 18.51 -16.34 5.74
CA THR A 90 18.21 -17.02 7.00
C THR A 90 19.49 -17.61 7.56
N LEU A 91 19.83 -17.26 8.80
CA LEU A 91 20.96 -17.79 9.54
C LEU A 91 20.41 -18.54 10.76
N VAL A 92 21.03 -19.66 11.09
CA VAL A 92 20.68 -20.45 12.27
C VAL A 92 21.96 -20.79 13.01
N VAL A 93 21.99 -20.51 14.31
CA VAL A 93 23.12 -20.88 15.16
C VAL A 93 22.87 -22.27 15.74
N SER A 94 23.83 -23.16 15.58
CA SER A 94 23.88 -24.44 16.28
C SER A 94 24.92 -24.37 17.38
N LEU A 95 24.50 -24.70 18.60
CA LEU A 95 25.39 -24.76 19.75
C LEU A 95 25.82 -26.21 19.96
N ASP A 96 27.12 -26.44 20.12
CA ASP A 96 27.65 -27.77 20.41
C ASP A 96 27.24 -28.12 21.85
N VAL A 97 26.33 -29.08 21.99
CA VAL A 97 25.59 -29.28 23.24
C VAL A 97 26.45 -30.04 24.25
N ALA A 98 27.15 -29.29 25.10
CA ALA A 98 27.54 -29.73 26.42
C ALA A 98 27.53 -28.52 27.38
N LEU A 99 26.32 -28.10 27.78
CA LEU A 99 25.92 -27.44 29.03
C LEU A 99 24.64 -26.63 28.79
N ARG A 100 23.54 -27.02 29.46
CA ARG A 100 22.29 -26.23 29.55
C ARG A 100 22.08 -25.84 31.02
N PRO A 101 21.62 -24.62 31.33
CA PRO A 101 20.77 -24.40 32.49
C PRO A 101 19.30 -24.59 32.09
N ALA A 102 18.53 -25.16 33.02
CA ALA A 102 17.15 -25.59 32.84
C ALA A 102 16.16 -24.43 32.76
N GLY A 103 15.12 -24.60 31.92
CA GLY A 103 13.86 -23.87 32.05
C GLY A 103 13.47 -23.04 30.83
N SER A 104 12.84 -23.67 29.84
CA SER A 104 11.74 -23.08 29.06
C SER A 104 11.15 -24.17 28.18
N GLU A 105 9.95 -24.63 28.54
CA GLU A 105 9.15 -25.51 27.69
C GLU A 105 8.63 -24.75 26.46
N PRO A 106 8.51 -25.40 25.29
CA PRO A 106 8.00 -24.76 24.08
C PRO A 106 6.48 -24.66 24.11
N ARG A 107 5.95 -23.47 23.81
CA ARG A 107 4.53 -23.26 23.50
C ARG A 107 4.24 -23.78 22.09
N ASP A 108 3.07 -24.40 21.93
CA ASP A 108 2.57 -25.11 20.75
C ASP A 108 2.88 -24.45 19.39
N ALA A 109 3.88 -25.01 18.69
CA ALA A 109 4.20 -24.72 17.29
C ALA A 109 3.19 -25.36 16.31
N THR A 110 2.30 -26.23 16.80
CA THR A 110 1.39 -27.04 15.97
C THR A 110 0.19 -26.24 15.44
N GLU A 111 -0.29 -25.23 16.18
CA GLU A 111 -1.40 -24.38 15.71
C GLU A 111 -0.96 -23.34 14.68
N ALA A 112 0.25 -22.79 14.81
CA ALA A 112 0.83 -21.88 13.82
C ALA A 112 1.19 -22.60 12.51
N ALA A 113 1.69 -23.83 12.60
CA ALA A 113 2.00 -24.66 11.43
C ALA A 113 0.75 -25.01 10.61
N HIS A 114 -0.36 -25.37 11.26
CA HIS A 114 -1.62 -25.68 10.55
C HIS A 114 -2.26 -24.47 9.86
N MET A 115 -2.08 -23.24 10.37
CA MET A 115 -2.58 -22.03 9.69
C MET A 115 -1.71 -21.61 8.50
N ILE A 116 -0.41 -21.91 8.53
CA ILE A 116 0.53 -21.65 7.43
C ILE A 116 0.36 -22.70 6.31
N GLU A 117 0.21 -23.98 6.65
CA GLU A 117 -0.01 -25.06 5.69
C GLU A 117 -1.36 -24.93 4.95
N ALA A 118 -2.41 -24.46 5.62
CA ALA A 118 -3.69 -24.20 4.98
C ALA A 118 -3.65 -23.01 3.99
N SER A 119 -2.71 -22.07 4.15
CA SER A 119 -2.52 -20.94 3.22
C SER A 119 -1.61 -21.29 2.04
N ALA A 120 -0.75 -22.30 2.17
CA ALA A 120 0.18 -22.73 1.12
C ALA A 120 -0.45 -23.69 0.08
N ALA A 121 -1.63 -24.25 0.38
CA ALA A 121 -2.19 -25.36 -0.38
C ALA A 121 -2.86 -25.02 -1.73
N ILE A 122 -2.92 -23.75 -2.16
CA ILE A 122 -3.39 -23.38 -3.51
C ILE A 122 -2.62 -22.13 -4.00
N GLU A 123 -1.29 -22.16 -4.00
CA GLU A 123 -0.54 -21.11 -4.71
C GLU A 123 -0.58 -21.43 -6.22
N ASP A 124 -1.17 -20.52 -7.01
CA ASP A 124 -1.26 -20.65 -8.47
C ASP A 124 0.16 -20.93 -9.05
N PRO A 125 0.38 -22.05 -9.76
CA PRO A 125 1.68 -22.36 -10.37
C PRO A 125 2.25 -21.19 -11.19
N LEU A 126 1.38 -20.39 -11.82
CA LEU A 126 1.77 -19.18 -12.55
C LEU A 126 2.38 -18.12 -11.63
N LEU A 127 1.84 -17.92 -10.43
CA LEU A 127 2.34 -16.95 -9.46
C LEU A 127 3.73 -17.36 -8.94
N GLN A 128 3.94 -18.65 -8.69
CA GLN A 128 5.24 -19.18 -8.25
C GLN A 128 6.31 -18.92 -9.32
N TRP A 129 6.03 -19.26 -10.59
CA TRP A 129 6.95 -18.98 -11.69
C TRP A 129 7.16 -17.49 -11.90
N ARG A 130 6.12 -16.67 -11.78
CA ARG A 130 6.25 -15.21 -11.90
C ARG A 130 7.18 -14.65 -10.82
N ARG A 131 7.08 -15.10 -9.57
CA ARG A 131 8.00 -14.69 -8.50
C ARG A 131 9.45 -15.03 -8.81
N THR A 132 9.69 -16.26 -9.27
CA THR A 132 11.05 -16.73 -9.62
C THR A 132 11.63 -15.89 -10.75
N LEU A 133 10.90 -15.74 -11.87
CA LEU A 133 11.40 -15.00 -13.03
C LEU A 133 11.53 -13.50 -12.77
N HIS A 134 10.64 -12.90 -11.97
CA HIS A 134 10.74 -11.50 -11.57
C HIS A 134 12.00 -11.24 -10.74
N ARG A 135 12.35 -12.16 -9.82
CA ARG A 135 13.60 -12.07 -9.07
C ARG A 135 14.82 -12.10 -9.99
N THR A 136 14.83 -13.01 -10.97
CA THR A 136 15.90 -13.09 -11.98
C THR A 136 15.96 -11.81 -12.82
N LEU A 137 14.81 -11.24 -13.19
CA LEU A 137 14.72 -9.99 -13.94
C LEU A 137 15.37 -8.84 -13.17
N LEU A 138 15.02 -8.64 -11.90
CA LEU A 138 15.63 -7.60 -11.06
C LEU A 138 17.15 -7.76 -10.95
N GLN A 139 17.64 -8.98 -10.71
CA GLN A 139 19.07 -9.26 -10.64
C GLN A 139 19.81 -8.89 -11.94
N GLN A 140 19.21 -9.20 -13.09
CA GLN A 140 19.81 -8.89 -14.38
C GLN A 140 19.75 -7.40 -14.72
N LEU A 141 18.69 -6.68 -14.33
CA LEU A 141 18.59 -5.24 -14.47
C LEU A 141 19.67 -4.52 -13.64
N ASP A 142 19.85 -4.93 -12.38
CA ASP A 142 20.89 -4.41 -11.49
C ASP A 142 22.30 -4.65 -12.05
N ASN A 143 22.57 -5.87 -12.53
CA ASN A 143 23.87 -6.24 -13.11
C ASN A 143 24.21 -5.43 -14.36
N ARG A 144 23.18 -5.06 -15.16
CA ARG A 144 23.36 -4.28 -16.39
C ARG A 144 23.45 -2.76 -16.14
N ARG A 145 23.32 -2.30 -14.88
CA ARG A 145 23.29 -0.86 -14.50
C ARG A 145 22.43 -0.04 -15.45
N ILE A 146 21.24 -0.55 -15.78
CA ILE A 146 20.35 0.14 -16.70
C ILE A 146 19.82 1.37 -15.96
N ASP A 147 20.31 2.55 -16.33
CA ASP A 147 19.83 3.83 -15.80
C ASP A 147 18.42 4.11 -16.35
N THR A 148 17.42 3.52 -15.68
CA THR A 148 15.99 3.67 -15.99
C THR A 148 15.51 5.12 -15.96
N ALA A 149 16.26 6.02 -15.31
CA ALA A 149 15.94 7.44 -15.16
C ALA A 149 16.22 8.30 -16.42
N GLN A 150 17.03 7.84 -17.37
CA GLN A 150 17.41 8.62 -18.57
C GLN A 150 16.87 8.08 -19.91
N MET A 151 16.25 6.90 -19.89
CA MET A 151 15.74 6.26 -21.10
C MET A 151 14.34 6.75 -21.45
N LYS A 152 14.01 6.81 -22.74
CA LYS A 152 12.61 7.01 -23.17
C LYS A 152 11.81 5.76 -22.83
N ASP A 153 10.57 5.92 -22.36
CA ASP A 153 9.68 4.82 -21.93
C ASP A 153 9.61 3.66 -22.94
N GLU A 154 9.58 3.97 -24.25
CA GLU A 154 9.49 2.95 -25.31
C GLU A 154 10.77 2.10 -25.42
N GLU A 155 11.94 2.72 -25.22
CA GLU A 155 13.24 2.05 -25.27
C GLU A 155 13.45 1.17 -24.03
N LEU A 156 13.07 1.68 -22.85
CA LEU A 156 13.07 0.92 -21.60
C LEU A 156 12.14 -0.29 -21.68
N ARG A 157 10.92 -0.10 -22.20
CA ARG A 157 9.93 -1.17 -22.40
C ARG A 157 10.43 -2.25 -23.36
N SER A 158 11.07 -1.85 -24.47
CA SER A 158 11.67 -2.79 -25.42
C SER A 158 12.80 -3.60 -24.78
N ASN A 159 13.70 -2.94 -24.03
CA ASN A 159 14.82 -3.60 -23.37
C ASN A 159 14.39 -4.60 -22.29
N ILE A 160 13.42 -4.21 -21.45
CA ILE A 160 12.86 -5.11 -20.43
C ILE A 160 12.14 -6.29 -21.08
N ARG A 161 11.38 -6.06 -22.17
CA ARG A 161 10.73 -7.14 -22.92
C ARG A 161 11.75 -8.13 -23.50
N ALA A 162 12.85 -7.65 -24.08
CA ALA A 162 13.91 -8.49 -24.59
C ALA A 162 14.58 -9.32 -23.48
N LEU A 163 14.80 -8.71 -22.31
CA LEU A 163 15.36 -9.37 -21.14
C LEU A 163 14.44 -10.45 -20.57
N ILE A 164 13.13 -10.17 -20.48
CA ILE A 164 12.13 -11.16 -20.05
C ILE A 164 12.13 -12.36 -21.02
N ALA A 165 12.19 -12.10 -22.34
CA ALA A 165 12.24 -13.17 -23.34
C ALA A 165 13.51 -14.03 -23.21
N GLU A 166 14.66 -13.40 -22.91
CA GLU A 166 15.93 -14.09 -22.62
C GLU A 166 15.80 -14.99 -21.38
N ILE A 167 15.29 -14.44 -20.27
CA ILE A 167 15.10 -15.17 -19.00
C ILE A 167 14.16 -16.36 -19.18
N ILE A 168 13.03 -16.18 -19.86
CA ILE A 168 12.05 -17.25 -20.11
C ILE A 168 12.66 -18.34 -20.98
N ARG A 169 13.43 -17.97 -22.02
CA ARG A 169 14.10 -18.94 -22.89
C ARG A 169 15.14 -19.77 -22.13
N ASP A 170 15.88 -19.14 -21.23
CA ASP A 170 16.97 -19.78 -20.51
C ASP A 170 16.47 -20.62 -19.32
N THR A 171 15.21 -20.43 -18.90
CA THR A 171 14.56 -21.22 -17.85
C THR A 171 14.00 -22.54 -18.41
N ARG A 172 14.78 -23.62 -18.34
CA ARG A 172 14.45 -24.93 -18.92
C ARG A 172 13.33 -25.70 -18.19
N GLU A 173 13.05 -25.35 -16.94
CA GLU A 173 12.10 -26.07 -16.07
C GLU A 173 10.65 -25.55 -16.18
N LEU A 174 10.40 -24.52 -17.00
CA LEU A 174 9.05 -23.97 -17.17
C LEU A 174 8.09 -25.03 -17.75
N PRO A 175 6.93 -25.27 -17.11
CA PRO A 175 5.94 -26.22 -17.61
C PRO A 175 5.51 -25.91 -19.05
N PRO A 176 5.35 -26.93 -19.90
CA PRO A 176 5.01 -26.73 -21.32
C PRO A 176 3.60 -26.18 -21.54
N ASP A 177 2.70 -26.39 -20.58
CA ASP A 177 1.32 -25.92 -20.54
C ASP A 177 1.18 -24.50 -19.97
N LEU A 178 2.25 -23.92 -19.43
CA LEU A 178 2.24 -22.56 -18.91
C LEU A 178 2.16 -21.54 -20.05
N ASP A 179 1.20 -20.62 -19.97
CA ASP A 179 1.09 -19.52 -20.92
C ASP A 179 2.24 -18.52 -20.75
N ARG A 180 3.30 -18.71 -21.54
CA ARG A 180 4.50 -17.86 -21.55
C ARG A 180 4.20 -16.44 -22.01
N ALA A 181 3.19 -16.23 -22.85
CA ALA A 181 2.82 -14.90 -23.31
C ALA A 181 2.16 -14.10 -22.18
N LEU A 182 1.22 -14.72 -21.46
CA LEU A 182 0.61 -14.15 -20.26
C LEU A 182 1.66 -13.86 -19.18
N LEU A 183 2.56 -14.82 -18.91
CA LEU A 183 3.63 -14.65 -17.93
C LEU A 183 4.57 -13.49 -18.29
N SER A 184 4.99 -13.40 -19.56
CA SER A 184 5.83 -12.29 -20.06
C SER A 184 5.14 -10.94 -19.88
N GLN A 185 3.84 -10.88 -20.19
CA GLN A 185 3.05 -9.68 -20.08
C GLN A 185 2.91 -9.23 -18.61
N GLN A 186 2.62 -10.16 -17.70
CA GLN A 186 2.52 -9.86 -16.26
C GLN A 186 3.87 -9.40 -15.67
N LEU A 187 4.98 -10.02 -16.06
CA LEU A 187 6.34 -9.60 -15.65
C LEU A 187 6.66 -8.20 -16.15
N LEU A 188 6.31 -7.89 -17.40
CA LEU A 188 6.49 -6.56 -17.97
C LEU A 188 5.64 -5.53 -17.24
N ASP A 189 4.36 -5.80 -17.04
CA ASP A 189 3.44 -4.87 -16.37
C ASP A 189 3.84 -4.62 -14.91
N GLU A 190 4.47 -5.58 -14.22
CA GLU A 190 5.01 -5.39 -12.87
C GLU A 190 6.34 -4.61 -12.89
N ALA A 191 7.20 -4.85 -13.89
CA ALA A 191 8.50 -4.20 -14.03
C ALA A 191 8.41 -2.72 -14.44
N ILE A 192 7.43 -2.33 -15.27
CA ILE A 192 7.29 -0.94 -15.77
C ILE A 192 5.93 -0.30 -15.49
N GLY A 193 4.91 -1.08 -15.15
CA GLY A 193 3.57 -0.59 -14.89
C GLY A 193 3.21 -0.60 -13.41
N LEU A 194 1.92 -0.77 -13.13
CA LEU A 194 1.39 -0.91 -11.76
C LEU A 194 1.19 -2.38 -11.35
N GLY A 195 1.69 -3.32 -12.16
CA GLY A 195 1.55 -4.75 -11.94
C GLY A 195 0.07 -5.17 -11.83
N PRO A 196 -0.29 -6.00 -10.82
CA PRO A 196 -1.66 -6.46 -10.62
C PRO A 196 -2.71 -5.35 -10.49
N LEU A 197 -2.31 -4.16 -10.02
CA LEU A 197 -3.22 -3.03 -9.87
C LEU A 197 -3.80 -2.57 -11.20
N GLU A 198 -3.10 -2.73 -12.32
CA GLU A 198 -3.62 -2.27 -13.61
C GLU A 198 -4.95 -2.93 -13.98
N VAL A 199 -5.06 -4.24 -13.76
CA VAL A 199 -6.28 -4.99 -14.07
C VAL A 199 -7.40 -4.58 -13.11
N LEU A 200 -7.09 -4.46 -11.82
CA LEU A 200 -8.06 -4.07 -10.79
C LEU A 200 -8.57 -2.63 -10.97
N LEU A 201 -7.70 -1.70 -11.37
CA LEU A 201 -8.07 -0.31 -11.59
C LEU A 201 -8.88 -0.12 -12.87
N LYS A 202 -8.63 -0.93 -13.92
CA LYS A 202 -9.42 -0.93 -15.17
C LYS A 202 -10.84 -1.48 -14.98
N ASP A 203 -11.06 -2.37 -14.03
CA ASP A 203 -12.36 -2.97 -13.76
C ASP A 203 -13.34 -1.97 -13.12
N GLU A 204 -14.35 -1.53 -13.86
CA GLU A 204 -15.29 -0.48 -13.41
C GLU A 204 -16.17 -0.89 -12.24
N SER A 205 -16.32 -2.19 -11.96
CA SER A 205 -17.11 -2.65 -10.82
C SER A 205 -16.33 -2.65 -9.50
N VAL A 206 -15.01 -2.46 -9.56
CA VAL A 206 -14.16 -2.19 -8.38
C VAL A 206 -14.26 -0.73 -7.99
N THR A 207 -14.59 -0.47 -6.72
CA THR A 207 -14.66 0.88 -6.12
C THR A 207 -13.42 1.22 -5.30
N GLU A 208 -12.77 0.23 -4.69
CA GLU A 208 -11.58 0.41 -3.86
C GLU A 208 -10.61 -0.78 -4.02
N VAL A 209 -9.31 -0.51 -3.97
CA VAL A 209 -8.24 -1.52 -4.01
C VAL A 209 -7.34 -1.33 -2.80
N MET A 210 -7.09 -2.38 -2.04
CA MET A 210 -6.27 -2.37 -0.82
C MET A 210 -5.20 -3.45 -0.91
N VAL A 211 -3.94 -3.03 -0.95
CA VAL A 211 -2.77 -3.89 -0.87
C VAL A 211 -2.28 -3.85 0.58
N ASN A 212 -2.58 -4.89 1.36
CA ASN A 212 -2.15 -4.99 2.76
C ASN A 212 -0.71 -5.54 2.87
N ARG A 213 -0.33 -6.38 1.90
CA ARG A 213 0.99 -6.98 1.70
C ARG A 213 1.11 -7.37 0.23
N PHE A 214 2.32 -7.64 -0.25
CA PHE A 214 2.55 -8.02 -1.65
C PHE A 214 1.67 -9.20 -2.12
N ASP A 215 1.38 -10.17 -1.27
CA ASP A 215 0.55 -11.36 -1.51
C ASP A 215 -0.88 -11.27 -0.93
N GLU A 216 -1.30 -10.08 -0.51
CA GLU A 216 -2.59 -9.85 0.12
C GLU A 216 -3.25 -8.59 -0.44
N ILE A 217 -4.04 -8.77 -1.52
CA ILE A 217 -4.80 -7.71 -2.17
C ILE A 217 -6.30 -7.95 -1.98
N TRP A 218 -6.98 -6.95 -1.44
CA TRP A 218 -8.43 -6.87 -1.28
C TRP A 218 -9.00 -5.82 -2.23
N ILE A 219 -10.25 -6.01 -2.63
CA ILE A 219 -11.01 -5.02 -3.39
C ILE A 219 -12.40 -4.85 -2.80
N GLU A 220 -13.00 -3.69 -3.05
CA GLU A 220 -14.42 -3.45 -2.80
C GLU A 220 -15.19 -3.51 -4.11
N ARG A 221 -16.30 -4.28 -4.11
CA ARG A 221 -17.32 -4.26 -5.16
C ARG A 221 -18.69 -4.12 -4.53
N ALA A 222 -19.45 -3.13 -4.99
CA ALA A 222 -20.80 -2.88 -4.50
C ALA A 222 -20.90 -2.83 -2.94
N GLY A 223 -19.93 -2.20 -2.28
CA GLY A 223 -19.87 -2.07 -0.82
C GLY A 223 -19.44 -3.34 -0.07
N ARG A 224 -18.99 -4.39 -0.77
CA ARG A 224 -18.51 -5.64 -0.15
C ARG A 224 -17.02 -5.82 -0.40
N LEU A 225 -16.30 -6.14 0.67
CA LEU A 225 -14.88 -6.47 0.61
C LEU A 225 -14.70 -7.92 0.17
N GLU A 226 -13.84 -8.14 -0.82
CA GLU A 226 -13.44 -9.46 -1.31
C GLU A 226 -11.93 -9.54 -1.45
N ARG A 227 -11.36 -10.69 -1.05
CA ARG A 227 -9.95 -10.98 -1.26
C ARG A 227 -9.77 -11.44 -2.71
N THR A 228 -8.77 -10.89 -3.39
CA THR A 228 -8.46 -11.27 -4.77
C THR A 228 -7.51 -12.46 -4.82
N ASN A 229 -7.47 -13.13 -5.97
CA ASN A 229 -6.48 -14.18 -6.26
C ASN A 229 -5.21 -13.62 -6.91
N VAL A 230 -5.13 -12.30 -7.11
CA VAL A 230 -3.93 -11.65 -7.66
C VAL A 230 -3.06 -11.14 -6.52
N ALA A 231 -1.76 -11.15 -6.76
CA ALA A 231 -0.74 -10.72 -5.82
C ALA A 231 0.37 -10.02 -6.60
N PHE A 232 1.16 -9.19 -5.94
CA PHE A 232 2.50 -8.82 -6.39
C PHE A 232 3.48 -9.98 -6.15
N THR A 233 4.63 -9.93 -6.81
CA THR A 233 5.71 -10.90 -6.62
C THR A 233 6.53 -10.66 -5.36
N SER A 234 6.61 -9.41 -4.89
CA SER A 234 7.43 -9.03 -3.74
C SER A 234 7.10 -7.64 -3.21
N ASN A 235 7.58 -7.31 -2.02
CA ASN A 235 7.51 -5.94 -1.47
C ASN A 235 8.18 -4.91 -2.38
N ILE A 236 9.25 -5.28 -3.10
CA ILE A 236 9.94 -4.39 -4.04
C ILE A 236 9.01 -3.99 -5.19
N ALA A 237 8.21 -4.94 -5.70
CA ALA A 237 7.23 -4.64 -6.73
C ALA A 237 6.12 -3.70 -6.23
N VAL A 238 5.68 -3.83 -4.97
CA VAL A 238 4.72 -2.87 -4.37
C VAL A 238 5.34 -1.47 -4.27
N LEU A 239 6.60 -1.36 -3.80
CA LEU A 239 7.32 -0.09 -3.75
C LEU A 239 7.45 0.56 -5.13
N GLY A 240 7.82 -0.20 -6.16
CA GLY A 240 7.91 0.29 -7.53
C GLY A 240 6.56 0.81 -8.04
N ALA A 241 5.46 0.12 -7.73
CA ALA A 241 4.11 0.59 -8.05
C ALA A 241 3.76 1.90 -7.31
N ILE A 242 4.06 1.98 -6.01
CA ILE A 242 3.87 3.21 -5.22
C ILE A 242 4.65 4.37 -5.84
N GLU A 243 5.94 4.20 -6.10
CA GLU A 243 6.80 5.24 -6.67
C GLU A 243 6.25 5.76 -8.01
N ARG A 244 5.79 4.87 -8.89
CA ARG A 244 5.19 5.24 -10.18
C ARG A 244 3.88 6.00 -10.04
N ILE A 245 3.12 5.73 -8.98
CA ILE A 245 1.87 6.45 -8.69
C ILE A 245 2.18 7.86 -8.17
N VAL A 246 3.13 8.01 -7.24
CA VAL A 246 3.34 9.27 -6.51
C VAL A 246 4.30 10.24 -7.20
N THR A 247 5.29 9.73 -7.94
CA THR A 247 6.32 10.56 -8.61
C THR A 247 5.71 11.56 -9.60
N PRO A 248 4.77 11.17 -10.50
CA PRO A 248 4.15 12.12 -11.43
C PRO A 248 3.31 13.20 -10.75
N LEU A 249 2.95 13.02 -9.47
CA LEU A 249 2.19 13.98 -8.67
C LEU A 249 3.11 14.98 -7.93
N GLY A 250 4.44 14.86 -8.10
CA GLY A 250 5.42 15.65 -7.36
C GLY A 250 5.46 15.32 -5.86
N ARG A 251 4.98 14.12 -5.48
CA ARG A 251 5.04 13.60 -4.12
C ARG A 251 6.20 12.64 -3.97
N ARG A 252 6.71 12.50 -2.75
CA ARG A 252 7.80 11.58 -2.40
C ARG A 252 7.35 10.69 -1.26
N ILE A 253 7.82 9.46 -1.29
CA ILE A 253 7.67 8.49 -0.21
C ILE A 253 9.00 7.76 -0.07
N ASP A 254 9.60 7.88 1.10
CA ASP A 254 10.91 7.33 1.45
C ASP A 254 10.98 7.18 2.97
N GLU A 255 12.10 6.70 3.52
CA GLU A 255 12.24 6.46 4.96
C GLU A 255 12.08 7.73 5.82
N SER A 256 12.33 8.92 5.26
CA SER A 256 12.14 10.19 5.95
C SER A 256 10.69 10.68 5.90
N SER A 257 9.96 10.29 4.85
CA SER A 257 8.53 10.57 4.65
C SER A 257 7.79 9.28 4.26
N PRO A 258 7.62 8.33 5.21
CA PRO A 258 7.19 6.95 4.93
C PRO A 258 5.69 6.78 4.68
N MET A 259 4.95 7.88 4.54
CA MET A 259 3.52 7.90 4.26
C MET A 259 3.19 9.01 3.27
N VAL A 260 2.21 8.76 2.42
CA VAL A 260 1.77 9.72 1.41
C VAL A 260 0.27 9.60 1.17
N ASP A 261 -0.37 10.76 1.11
CA ASP A 261 -1.73 10.93 0.61
C ASP A 261 -1.69 11.74 -0.68
N ALA A 262 -2.37 11.26 -1.71
CA ALA A 262 -2.34 11.87 -3.03
C ALA A 262 -3.65 11.73 -3.79
N ARG A 263 -3.83 12.58 -4.79
CA ARG A 263 -4.95 12.53 -5.73
C ARG A 263 -4.43 12.32 -7.15
N LEU A 264 -4.96 11.31 -7.81
CA LEU A 264 -4.64 10.96 -9.19
C LEU A 264 -5.37 11.88 -10.17
N LYS A 265 -4.90 11.90 -11.42
CA LYS A 265 -5.45 12.76 -12.48
C LYS A 265 -6.91 12.44 -12.81
N ASP A 266 -7.34 11.20 -12.59
CA ASP A 266 -8.73 10.75 -12.74
C ASP A 266 -9.62 11.10 -11.53
N GLY A 267 -9.05 11.76 -10.51
CA GLY A 267 -9.72 12.13 -9.27
C GLY A 267 -9.64 11.09 -8.16
N SER A 268 -9.09 9.89 -8.44
CA SER A 268 -8.96 8.80 -7.48
C SER A 268 -8.02 9.18 -6.35
N ARG A 269 -8.25 8.66 -5.15
CA ARG A 269 -7.43 8.93 -3.96
C ARG A 269 -6.50 7.76 -3.70
N VAL A 270 -5.25 8.07 -3.36
CA VAL A 270 -4.23 7.07 -2.99
C VAL A 270 -3.66 7.42 -1.63
N ASN A 271 -3.64 6.44 -0.75
CA ASN A 271 -2.84 6.43 0.45
C ASN A 271 -1.80 5.32 0.33
N ALA A 272 -0.55 5.61 0.67
CA ALA A 272 0.49 4.57 0.76
C ALA A 272 1.35 4.77 2.00
N ILE A 273 1.77 3.64 2.60
CA ILE A 273 2.60 3.60 3.80
C ILE A 273 3.67 2.54 3.60
N ILE A 274 4.93 2.87 3.88
CA ILE A 274 6.07 1.97 3.73
C ILE A 274 6.73 1.65 5.08
N PRO A 275 7.58 0.61 5.15
CA PRO A 275 8.43 0.40 6.33
C PRO A 275 9.26 1.64 6.68
N PRO A 276 9.53 1.90 7.98
CA PRO A 276 9.27 1.01 9.12
C PRO A 276 7.85 1.09 9.72
N LEU A 277 6.96 1.98 9.25
CA LEU A 277 5.59 2.07 9.80
C LEU A 277 4.72 0.88 9.38
N ALA A 278 4.85 0.43 8.14
CA ALA A 278 4.14 -0.72 7.63
C ALA A 278 4.91 -2.01 7.94
N LEU A 279 4.68 -2.59 9.13
CA LEU A 279 5.44 -3.73 9.67
C LEU A 279 5.39 -4.99 8.80
N ARG A 280 4.30 -5.18 8.04
CA ARG A 280 4.10 -6.35 7.16
C ARG A 280 4.58 -6.12 5.72
N GLY A 281 5.25 -5.01 5.47
CA GLY A 281 5.65 -4.55 4.14
C GLY A 281 4.82 -3.35 3.66
N PRO A 282 5.15 -2.79 2.47
CA PRO A 282 4.46 -1.65 1.90
C PRO A 282 2.96 -1.90 1.74
N SER A 283 2.15 -0.90 2.07
CA SER A 283 0.69 -0.93 1.99
C SER A 283 0.19 0.20 1.09
N VAL A 284 -0.86 -0.07 0.32
CA VAL A 284 -1.48 0.91 -0.59
C VAL A 284 -2.99 0.77 -0.57
N THR A 285 -3.69 1.88 -0.44
CA THR A 285 -5.14 1.96 -0.61
C THR A 285 -5.46 2.94 -1.73
N ILE A 286 -6.20 2.49 -2.74
CA ILE A 286 -6.66 3.29 -3.87
C ILE A 286 -8.19 3.29 -3.87
N ARG A 287 -8.79 4.43 -3.52
CA ARG A 287 -10.23 4.64 -3.64
C ARG A 287 -10.52 5.33 -4.97
N LYS A 288 -11.17 4.60 -5.88
CA LYS A 288 -11.39 5.07 -7.24
C LYS A 288 -12.41 6.19 -7.27
N PHE A 289 -12.17 7.17 -8.14
CA PHE A 289 -13.18 8.19 -8.41
C PHE A 289 -14.35 7.56 -9.17
N PRO A 290 -15.58 7.67 -8.67
CA PRO A 290 -16.72 7.07 -9.34
C PRO A 290 -16.98 7.81 -10.66
N LYS A 291 -16.84 7.10 -11.80
CA LYS A 291 -17.13 7.65 -13.13
C LYS A 291 -18.60 7.98 -13.33
N ASN A 292 -19.49 7.11 -12.81
CA ASN A 292 -20.94 7.27 -12.90
C ASN A 292 -21.52 7.33 -11.48
N ARG A 293 -22.04 8.51 -11.11
CA ARG A 293 -22.75 8.67 -9.85
C ARG A 293 -24.17 8.18 -10.00
N MET A 294 -24.64 7.42 -9.02
CA MET A 294 -26.02 6.95 -8.99
C MET A 294 -26.96 8.15 -8.86
N GLY A 295 -27.74 8.43 -9.91
CA GLY A 295 -28.82 9.40 -9.87
C GLY A 295 -30.06 8.84 -9.15
N HIS A 296 -31.08 9.70 -8.98
CA HIS A 296 -32.32 9.33 -8.29
C HIS A 296 -33.04 8.13 -8.94
N GLU A 297 -33.06 8.03 -10.27
CA GLU A 297 -33.61 6.85 -10.97
C GLU A 297 -32.87 5.55 -10.61
N GLY A 298 -31.55 5.62 -10.44
CA GLY A 298 -30.73 4.51 -9.98
C GLY A 298 -31.12 4.06 -8.58
N MET A 299 -31.27 5.00 -7.66
CA MET A 299 -31.65 4.73 -6.27
C MET A 299 -33.07 4.17 -6.13
N ILE A 300 -34.01 4.62 -6.97
CA ILE A 300 -35.37 4.07 -7.01
C ILE A 300 -35.32 2.61 -7.47
N ARG A 301 -34.56 2.33 -8.53
CA ARG A 301 -34.40 0.97 -9.08
C ARG A 301 -33.73 0.00 -8.10
N THR A 302 -32.80 0.46 -7.27
CA THR A 302 -32.20 -0.35 -6.21
C THR A 302 -33.07 -0.48 -4.96
N GLY A 303 -34.22 0.20 -4.91
CA GLY A 303 -35.10 0.23 -3.75
C GLY A 303 -34.53 1.00 -2.55
N SER A 304 -33.48 1.79 -2.75
CA SER A 304 -32.86 2.61 -1.69
C SER A 304 -33.73 3.81 -1.33
N ILE A 305 -34.58 4.26 -2.25
CA ILE A 305 -35.53 5.36 -2.07
C ILE A 305 -36.80 5.14 -2.89
N THR A 306 -37.93 5.68 -2.45
CA THR A 306 -39.18 5.68 -3.23
C THR A 306 -39.31 6.95 -4.09
N ALA A 307 -40.11 6.91 -5.16
CA ALA A 307 -40.36 8.09 -5.99
C ALA A 307 -40.95 9.26 -5.17
N GLN A 308 -41.85 8.95 -4.23
CA GLN A 308 -42.48 9.95 -3.36
C GLN A 308 -41.46 10.66 -2.45
N MET A 309 -40.45 9.93 -1.96
CA MET A 309 -39.36 10.53 -1.17
C MET A 309 -38.47 11.42 -2.04
N VAL A 310 -38.23 11.05 -3.29
CA VAL A 310 -37.50 11.89 -4.25
C VAL A 310 -38.26 13.19 -4.51
N ASP A 311 -39.56 13.12 -4.77
CA ASP A 311 -40.40 14.30 -5.00
C ASP A 311 -40.42 15.22 -3.77
N PHE A 312 -40.57 14.64 -2.57
CA PHE A 312 -40.50 15.40 -1.32
C PHE A 312 -39.17 16.14 -1.16
N MET A 313 -38.04 15.46 -1.40
CA MET A 313 -36.71 16.10 -1.30
C MET A 313 -36.47 17.15 -2.38
N ARG A 314 -36.98 16.94 -3.60
CA ARG A 314 -36.92 17.96 -4.65
C ARG A 314 -37.63 19.24 -4.21
N ILE A 315 -38.86 19.12 -3.72
CA ILE A 315 -39.64 20.26 -3.21
C ILE A 315 -38.89 20.92 -2.05
N ALA A 316 -38.36 20.14 -1.10
CA ALA A 316 -37.59 20.68 0.02
C ALA A 316 -36.37 21.50 -0.42
N VAL A 317 -35.66 21.04 -1.46
CA VAL A 317 -34.52 21.77 -2.04
C VAL A 317 -34.97 23.04 -2.74
N GLU A 318 -36.00 22.96 -3.58
CA GLU A 318 -36.55 24.10 -4.33
C GLU A 318 -37.08 25.19 -3.39
N GLU A 319 -37.69 24.80 -2.28
CA GLU A 319 -38.19 25.69 -1.20
C GLU A 319 -37.11 26.10 -0.18
N LYS A 320 -35.83 25.82 -0.47
CA LYS A 320 -34.68 26.25 0.34
C LYS A 320 -34.70 25.78 1.79
N LEU A 321 -35.18 24.57 2.05
CA LEU A 321 -35.03 23.95 3.37
C LEU A 321 -33.57 23.50 3.56
N ASN A 322 -33.01 23.77 4.74
CA ASN A 322 -31.69 23.26 5.12
C ASN A 322 -31.76 21.74 5.35
N ILE A 323 -30.84 20.98 4.76
CA ILE A 323 -30.89 19.51 4.76
C ILE A 323 -29.59 18.93 5.32
N ILE A 324 -29.72 18.05 6.33
CA ILE A 324 -28.59 17.29 6.88
C ILE A 324 -28.78 15.81 6.54
N VAL A 325 -27.78 15.22 5.87
CA VAL A 325 -27.74 13.78 5.58
C VAL A 325 -26.86 13.09 6.63
N SER A 326 -27.42 12.16 7.39
CA SER A 326 -26.73 11.42 8.45
C SER A 326 -26.74 9.91 8.22
N GLY A 327 -25.83 9.19 8.88
CA GLY A 327 -25.64 7.74 8.69
C GLY A 327 -24.21 7.27 8.95
N GLY A 328 -24.02 5.96 9.06
CA GLY A 328 -22.70 5.33 9.26
C GLY A 328 -21.74 5.51 8.07
N THR A 329 -20.47 5.15 8.26
CA THR A 329 -19.50 5.09 7.16
C THR A 329 -19.98 4.08 6.10
N GLY A 330 -19.88 4.44 4.82
CA GLY A 330 -20.27 3.55 3.71
C GLY A 330 -21.78 3.42 3.46
N THR A 331 -22.66 4.08 4.21
CA THR A 331 -24.13 3.94 4.05
C THR A 331 -24.73 4.80 2.93
N GLY A 332 -23.92 5.38 2.03
CA GLY A 332 -24.41 6.17 0.89
C GLY A 332 -24.75 7.64 1.16
N LYS A 333 -24.29 8.24 2.28
CA LYS A 333 -24.55 9.65 2.61
C LYS A 333 -24.18 10.62 1.49
N THR A 334 -22.94 10.56 1.02
CA THR A 334 -22.43 11.44 -0.05
C THR A 334 -23.20 11.22 -1.35
N THR A 335 -23.66 9.98 -1.62
CA THR A 335 -24.49 9.68 -2.78
C THR A 335 -25.85 10.36 -2.67
N LEU A 336 -26.51 10.30 -1.51
CA LEU A 336 -27.77 10.97 -1.27
C LEU A 336 -27.61 12.50 -1.31
N LEU A 337 -26.58 13.04 -0.66
CA LEU A 337 -26.25 14.47 -0.72
C LEU A 337 -26.07 14.92 -2.17
N ASN A 338 -25.27 14.19 -2.96
CA ASN A 338 -25.05 14.49 -4.37
C ASN A 338 -26.36 14.49 -5.17
N MET A 339 -27.28 13.55 -4.91
CA MET A 339 -28.60 13.52 -5.56
C MET A 339 -29.42 14.76 -5.20
N VAL A 340 -29.55 15.07 -3.91
CA VAL A 340 -30.33 16.21 -3.41
C VAL A 340 -29.76 17.54 -3.92
N SER A 341 -28.43 17.70 -3.92
CA SER A 341 -27.77 18.90 -4.45
C SER A 341 -27.98 19.09 -5.96
N ASN A 342 -28.25 18.04 -6.73
CA ASN A 342 -28.60 18.16 -8.15
C ASN A 342 -30.05 18.64 -8.38
N PHE A 343 -30.89 18.76 -7.35
CA PHE A 343 -32.19 19.43 -7.43
C PHE A 343 -32.10 20.96 -7.23
N ILE A 344 -30.93 21.49 -6.89
CA ILE A 344 -30.75 22.94 -6.76
C ILE A 344 -30.99 23.61 -8.13
N PRO A 345 -31.82 24.66 -8.24
CA PRO A 345 -32.10 25.36 -9.49
C PRO A 345 -30.84 25.88 -10.20
N SER A 346 -30.82 25.81 -11.54
CA SER A 346 -29.63 26.16 -12.34
C SER A 346 -29.26 27.65 -12.33
N ASN A 347 -30.15 28.51 -11.86
CA ASN A 347 -29.94 29.96 -11.72
C ASN A 347 -29.28 30.34 -10.37
N GLU A 348 -29.08 29.38 -9.46
CA GLU A 348 -28.44 29.61 -8.17
C GLU A 348 -26.92 29.39 -8.25
N ARG A 349 -26.17 30.17 -7.47
CA ARG A 349 -24.73 30.02 -7.26
C ARG A 349 -24.45 29.06 -6.12
N ILE A 350 -23.71 28.01 -6.40
CA ILE A 350 -23.41 26.94 -5.45
C ILE A 350 -21.94 26.94 -5.11
N VAL A 351 -21.60 26.86 -3.82
CA VAL A 351 -20.24 26.59 -3.35
C VAL A 351 -20.20 25.23 -2.66
N THR A 352 -19.47 24.27 -3.22
CA THR A 352 -19.22 22.98 -2.57
C THR A 352 -17.91 23.03 -1.78
N ILE A 353 -17.87 22.40 -0.60
CA ILE A 353 -16.69 22.35 0.27
C ILE A 353 -16.50 20.93 0.77
N GLU A 354 -15.36 20.33 0.48
CA GLU A 354 -15.10 18.92 0.79
C GLU A 354 -13.65 18.71 1.22
N ASP A 355 -13.36 17.66 2.00
CA ASP A 355 -11.98 17.25 2.26
C ASP A 355 -11.31 16.66 1.01
N ALA A 356 -12.09 15.93 0.22
CA ALA A 356 -11.74 15.56 -1.14
C ALA A 356 -13.01 15.69 -1.99
N ALA A 357 -12.92 16.37 -3.13
CA ALA A 357 -14.08 16.64 -3.95
C ALA A 357 -14.73 15.34 -4.43
N GLU A 358 -15.85 15.00 -3.80
CA GLU A 358 -16.72 13.86 -4.05
C GLU A 358 -18.13 14.35 -4.39
N LEU A 359 -18.40 15.61 -4.71
CA LEU A 359 -19.67 16.07 -5.27
C LEU A 359 -19.53 16.37 -6.77
N SER A 360 -20.57 16.09 -7.53
CA SER A 360 -20.67 16.37 -8.97
C SER A 360 -22.07 16.89 -9.26
N LEU A 361 -22.12 18.19 -9.46
CA LEU A 361 -23.32 18.99 -9.64
C LEU A 361 -23.38 19.46 -11.09
N GLY A 362 -24.55 19.33 -11.72
CA GLY A 362 -24.75 19.71 -13.13
C GLY A 362 -25.01 21.21 -13.37
N GLN A 363 -25.10 22.01 -12.30
CA GLN A 363 -25.44 23.43 -12.38
C GLN A 363 -24.26 24.28 -12.91
N PRO A 364 -24.53 25.31 -13.72
CA PRO A 364 -23.47 26.09 -14.39
C PRO A 364 -22.71 27.04 -13.46
N ASN A 365 -23.34 27.56 -12.41
CA ASN A 365 -22.73 28.52 -11.48
C ASN A 365 -22.21 27.83 -10.22
N LEU A 366 -21.22 26.96 -10.41
CA LEU A 366 -20.65 26.11 -9.38
C LEU A 366 -19.20 26.53 -9.06
N VAL A 367 -18.88 26.63 -7.77
CA VAL A 367 -17.50 26.72 -7.28
C VAL A 367 -17.22 25.56 -6.34
N SER A 368 -16.22 24.75 -6.66
CA SER A 368 -15.82 23.61 -5.83
C SER A 368 -14.53 23.91 -5.09
N LEU A 369 -14.59 23.78 -3.76
CA LEU A 369 -13.48 24.02 -2.85
C LEU A 369 -13.08 22.71 -2.16
N GLU A 370 -11.78 22.51 -2.03
CA GLU A 370 -11.21 21.34 -1.35
C GLU A 370 -10.31 21.81 -0.21
N SER A 371 -10.42 21.13 0.94
CA SER A 371 -9.49 21.33 2.05
C SER A 371 -8.08 20.89 1.62
N ARG A 372 -7.06 21.42 2.30
CA ARG A 372 -5.68 21.07 2.00
C ARG A 372 -4.97 20.70 3.29
N PRO A 373 -4.40 19.49 3.43
CA PRO A 373 -3.57 19.17 4.58
C PRO A 373 -2.29 20.00 4.56
N ALA A 374 -1.61 20.05 5.71
CA ALA A 374 -0.29 20.65 5.77
C ALA A 374 0.70 19.94 4.83
N ASN A 375 1.69 20.69 4.33
CA ASN A 375 2.85 20.09 3.67
C ASN A 375 3.74 19.33 4.68
N ILE A 376 4.81 18.70 4.19
CA ILE A 376 5.77 17.94 5.02
C ILE A 376 6.40 18.83 6.13
N GLU A 377 6.46 20.14 5.93
CA GLU A 377 6.96 21.12 6.91
C GLU A 377 5.88 21.58 7.92
N GLY A 378 4.68 20.99 7.89
CA GLY A 378 3.56 21.37 8.76
C GLY A 378 2.87 22.68 8.39
N LYS A 379 3.13 23.24 7.20
CA LYS A 379 2.63 24.55 6.76
C LYS A 379 1.56 24.44 5.68
N GLY A 380 0.76 25.50 5.55
CA GLY A 380 -0.16 25.67 4.43
C GLY A 380 -1.43 24.81 4.50
N ALA A 381 -1.76 24.27 5.67
CA ALA A 381 -3.05 23.64 5.88
C ALA A 381 -4.19 24.65 5.68
N ILE A 382 -5.27 24.21 5.04
CA ILE A 382 -6.52 24.95 4.84
C ILE A 382 -7.64 24.00 5.26
N ALA A 383 -8.29 24.26 6.39
CA ALA A 383 -9.35 23.39 6.89
C ALA A 383 -10.69 23.69 6.20
N ILE A 384 -11.63 22.74 6.22
CA ILE A 384 -13.03 22.96 5.77
C ILE A 384 -13.62 24.21 6.43
N ARG A 385 -13.37 24.40 7.72
CA ARG A 385 -13.83 25.57 8.47
C ARG A 385 -13.38 26.91 7.85
N ASP A 386 -12.14 26.97 7.38
CA ASP A 386 -11.60 28.18 6.75
C ASP A 386 -12.30 28.44 5.41
N LEU A 387 -12.58 27.38 4.66
CA LEU A 387 -13.31 27.45 3.40
C LEU A 387 -14.77 27.87 3.60
N VAL A 388 -15.44 27.38 4.65
CA VAL A 388 -16.81 27.78 5.01
C VAL A 388 -16.86 29.28 5.32
N ARG A 389 -15.93 29.79 6.13
CA ARG A 389 -15.87 31.23 6.41
C ARG A 389 -15.58 32.07 5.18
N ASN A 390 -14.71 31.57 4.30
CA ASN A 390 -14.41 32.25 3.05
C ASN A 390 -15.59 32.24 2.08
N SER A 391 -16.35 31.13 2.02
CA SER A 391 -17.48 30.98 1.10
C SER A 391 -18.60 31.97 1.38
N LEU A 392 -18.81 32.39 2.64
CA LEU A 392 -19.75 33.45 3.00
C LEU A 392 -19.47 34.79 2.30
N ARG A 393 -18.24 35.02 1.82
CA ARG A 393 -17.85 36.22 1.07
C ARG A 393 -17.95 36.04 -0.45
N MET A 394 -18.27 34.84 -0.91
CA MET A 394 -18.33 34.48 -2.34
C MET A 394 -19.73 34.70 -2.94
N ARG A 395 -20.65 35.31 -2.18
CA ARG A 395 -22.06 35.51 -2.52
C ARG A 395 -22.73 34.20 -3.01
N PRO A 396 -22.64 33.09 -2.26
CA PRO A 396 -23.34 31.86 -2.63
C PRO A 396 -24.85 32.03 -2.40
N ASP A 397 -25.66 31.42 -3.26
CA ASP A 397 -27.06 31.14 -2.95
C ASP A 397 -27.17 29.85 -2.11
N ARG A 398 -26.25 28.90 -2.31
CA ARG A 398 -26.18 27.61 -1.61
C ARG A 398 -24.75 27.28 -1.20
N ILE A 399 -24.58 26.74 0.01
CA ILE A 399 -23.30 26.17 0.46
C ILE A 399 -23.53 24.69 0.74
N VAL A 400 -22.83 23.81 0.03
CA VAL A 400 -22.93 22.36 0.24
C VAL A 400 -21.62 21.86 0.84
N VAL A 401 -21.66 21.32 2.05
CA VAL A 401 -20.48 20.76 2.70
C VAL A 401 -20.55 19.24 2.66
N GLY A 402 -19.55 18.60 2.05
CA GLY A 402 -19.53 17.15 1.82
C GLY A 402 -19.53 16.34 3.13
N GLU A 403 -18.80 16.81 4.13
CA GLU A 403 -18.84 16.25 5.47
C GLU A 403 -18.49 17.26 6.55
N CYS A 404 -19.07 17.10 7.74
CA CYS A 404 -18.71 17.86 8.93
C CYS A 404 -18.34 16.89 10.06
N ARG A 405 -17.12 17.04 10.58
CA ARG A 405 -16.52 16.23 11.65
C ARG A 405 -16.04 17.06 12.83
N GLY A 406 -16.12 18.39 12.77
CA GLY A 406 -15.53 19.29 13.75
C GLY A 406 -16.19 20.67 13.82
N GLY A 407 -15.36 21.68 14.09
CA GLY A 407 -15.82 23.04 14.41
C GLY A 407 -16.55 23.78 13.28
N GLU A 408 -16.36 23.35 12.04
CA GLU A 408 -17.09 23.84 10.86
C GLU A 408 -18.61 23.66 10.97
N ALA A 409 -19.08 22.67 11.74
CA ALA A 409 -20.52 22.45 11.95
C ALA A 409 -21.20 23.68 12.57
N LEU A 410 -20.52 24.38 13.49
CA LEU A 410 -21.04 25.60 14.10
C LEU A 410 -21.12 26.74 13.08
N ASP A 411 -20.07 26.94 12.27
CA ASP A 411 -20.05 27.98 11.24
C ASP A 411 -21.11 27.69 10.15
N MET A 412 -21.40 26.41 9.84
CA MET A 412 -22.53 26.04 8.97
C MET A 412 -23.88 26.41 9.57
N LEU A 413 -24.13 26.06 10.83
CA LEU A 413 -25.39 26.41 11.49
C LEU A 413 -25.60 27.93 11.54
N GLN A 414 -24.52 28.69 11.68
CA GLN A 414 -24.56 30.15 11.59
C GLN A 414 -24.90 30.61 10.17
N ALA A 415 -24.31 30.01 9.13
CA ALA A 415 -24.63 30.31 7.73
C ALA A 415 -26.10 30.08 7.40
N MET A 416 -26.63 28.92 7.82
CA MET A 416 -28.04 28.52 7.70
C MET A 416 -29.01 29.49 8.39
N ASN A 417 -28.55 30.24 9.39
CA ASN A 417 -29.38 31.15 10.17
C ASN A 417 -29.24 32.63 9.76
N THR A 418 -28.32 32.97 8.85
CA THR A 418 -27.94 34.39 8.61
C THR A 418 -28.09 34.88 7.19
N SER A 419 -28.43 34.04 6.21
CA SER A 419 -28.85 34.42 4.82
C SER A 419 -28.71 33.30 3.78
N HIS A 420 -28.19 32.12 4.13
CA HIS A 420 -27.88 31.05 3.19
C HIS A 420 -28.87 29.89 3.32
N ASP A 421 -30.15 30.19 3.13
CA ASP A 421 -31.22 29.21 3.22
C ASP A 421 -31.05 28.11 2.16
N GLY A 422 -31.33 26.88 2.56
CA GLY A 422 -31.28 25.73 1.68
C GLY A 422 -29.89 25.12 1.49
N SER A 423 -28.99 25.42 2.44
CA SER A 423 -27.63 24.85 2.50
C SER A 423 -27.61 23.44 3.10
#